data_AF-A0A6J4FU86-F1
#
_entry.id   AF-A0A6J4FU86-F1
#
_cell.length_a   1.000
_cell.length_b   1.000
_cell.length_c   1.000
_cell.angle_alpha   90.00
_cell.angle_beta   90.00
_cell.angle_gamma   90.00
#
_symmetry.space_group_name_H-M   'P 1'
#
loop_
_entity.id
_entity.type
_entity.pdbx_description
1 polymer ?
#
loop_
_entity_poly.entity_id
_entity_poly.type
_entity_poly.pdbx_seq_one_letter_code
_entity_poly.pdbx_strand_id
1 'polypeptide(L)'
;MDVHKLAKVLAMAASDNEAEAVHALRTAARLLDNAGLDFVALAERLSESEPPAAAGRLDELEDTVFDLRNELRHLRAENERLRRETPPPPAAASLAGAAQDAAHIIRLRAELDAARDDLARAMADGLARDQAFHSDLAQAADMVGRLTEQVEQARGRAARLEAENRRLSLVAGALKAELDERAADRLHPLPSPTQRPETIVRPEPMARPEPSPRRPPPAAARRGKAAPAGQYALF
;
A
#
# COMPACT_ATOMS: atom_id res chain seq x y z
N MET A 1 -15.74 -12.45 -38.45
CA MET A 1 -16.56 -11.27 -38.81
C MET A 1 -17.89 -11.79 -39.34
N ASP A 2 -19.00 -11.22 -38.88
CA ASP A 2 -20.34 -11.60 -39.34
C ASP A 2 -20.63 -10.85 -40.65
N VAL A 3 -20.29 -11.47 -41.78
CA VAL A 3 -20.36 -10.89 -43.13
C VAL A 3 -21.78 -10.41 -43.44
N HIS A 4 -22.78 -11.06 -42.86
CA HIS A 4 -24.20 -10.70 -43.02
C HIS A 4 -24.53 -9.38 -42.32
N LYS A 5 -23.89 -9.07 -41.18
CA LYS A 5 -24.04 -7.78 -40.49
C LYS A 5 -23.41 -6.64 -41.28
N LEU A 6 -22.24 -6.86 -41.87
CA LEU A 6 -21.61 -5.83 -42.71
C LEU A 6 -22.45 -5.57 -43.97
N ALA A 7 -22.88 -6.61 -44.66
CA ALA A 7 -23.73 -6.49 -45.86
C ALA A 7 -25.05 -5.76 -45.55
N LYS A 8 -25.68 -6.05 -44.41
CA LYS A 8 -26.89 -5.36 -43.95
C LYS A 8 -26.67 -3.87 -43.67
N VAL A 9 -25.55 -3.52 -43.03
CA VAL A 9 -25.20 -2.11 -42.75
C VAL A 9 -24.87 -1.36 -44.04
N LEU A 10 -24.21 -2.00 -45.01
CA LEU A 10 -23.95 -1.40 -46.33
C LEU A 10 -25.23 -1.27 -47.16
N ALA A 11 -26.16 -2.23 -47.08
CA ALA A 11 -27.48 -2.13 -47.71
C ALA A 11 -28.33 -1.00 -47.10
N MET A 12 -28.24 -0.79 -45.78
CA MET A 12 -28.84 0.38 -45.13
C MET A 12 -28.19 1.70 -45.55
N ALA A 13 -26.88 1.70 -45.85
CA ALA A 13 -26.19 2.87 -46.37
C ALA A 13 -26.59 3.24 -47.80
N ALA A 14 -27.10 2.29 -48.58
CA ALA A 14 -27.63 2.50 -49.93
C ALA A 14 -29.11 2.92 -49.96
N SER A 15 -29.75 3.09 -48.80
CA SER A 15 -31.13 3.58 -48.65
C SER A 15 -31.22 5.10 -48.87
N ASP A 16 -32.34 5.59 -49.42
CA ASP A 16 -32.61 7.00 -49.76
C ASP A 16 -32.66 7.98 -48.56
N ASN A 17 -32.29 7.54 -47.35
CA ASN A 17 -32.27 8.36 -46.14
C ASN A 17 -30.82 8.71 -45.75
N GLU A 18 -30.38 9.92 -46.13
CA GLU A 18 -29.01 10.40 -45.93
C GLU A 18 -28.53 10.34 -44.47
N ALA A 19 -29.42 10.60 -43.50
CA ALA A 19 -29.06 10.58 -42.08
C ALA A 19 -28.78 9.15 -41.56
N GLU A 20 -29.58 8.18 -42.01
CA GLU A 20 -29.37 6.76 -41.70
C GLU A 20 -28.18 6.21 -42.47
N ALA A 21 -27.97 6.66 -43.71
CA ALA A 21 -26.84 6.27 -44.54
C ALA A 21 -25.50 6.68 -43.91
N VAL A 22 -25.39 7.92 -43.43
CA VAL A 22 -24.18 8.40 -42.74
C VAL A 22 -23.93 7.63 -41.44
N HIS A 23 -24.99 7.29 -40.68
CA HIS A 23 -24.82 6.50 -39.46
C HIS A 23 -24.40 5.05 -39.76
N ALA A 24 -24.99 4.45 -40.79
CA ALA A 24 -24.64 3.11 -41.26
C ALA A 24 -23.18 3.06 -41.75
N LEU A 25 -22.73 4.04 -42.54
CA LEU A 25 -21.34 4.16 -42.99
C LEU A 25 -20.35 4.29 -41.83
N ARG A 26 -20.65 5.11 -40.81
CA ARG A 26 -19.81 5.20 -39.59
C ARG A 26 -19.76 3.89 -38.82
N THR A 27 -20.84 3.11 -38.85
CA THR A 27 -20.92 1.82 -38.15
C THR A 27 -20.15 0.75 -38.92
N ALA A 28 -20.26 0.73 -40.25
CA ALA A 28 -19.46 -0.12 -41.13
C ALA A 28 -17.97 0.17 -40.98
N ALA A 29 -17.57 1.44 -40.94
CA ALA A 29 -16.17 1.85 -40.71
C ALA A 29 -15.64 1.29 -39.38
N ARG A 30 -16.38 1.45 -38.28
CA ARG A 30 -15.97 0.89 -36.97
C ARG A 30 -15.89 -0.63 -36.97
N LEU A 31 -16.79 -1.32 -37.66
CA LEU A 31 -16.78 -2.78 -37.76
C LEU A 31 -15.60 -3.30 -38.58
N LEU A 32 -15.14 -2.53 -39.56
CA LEU A 32 -13.98 -2.84 -40.40
C LEU A 32 -12.66 -2.50 -39.70
N ASP A 33 -12.58 -1.36 -39.00
CA ASP A 33 -11.44 -0.99 -38.14
C ASP A 33 -11.20 -2.03 -37.05
N ASN A 34 -12.27 -2.49 -36.39
CA ASN A 34 -12.21 -3.55 -35.38
C ASN A 34 -11.77 -4.91 -35.94
N ALA A 35 -11.89 -5.11 -37.26
CA ALA A 35 -11.44 -6.32 -37.95
C ALA A 35 -10.05 -6.16 -38.58
N GLY A 36 -9.42 -4.99 -38.46
CA GLY A 36 -8.11 -4.68 -39.06
C GLY A 36 -8.13 -4.64 -40.60
N LEU A 37 -9.28 -4.37 -41.21
CA LEU A 37 -9.45 -4.35 -42.66
C LEU A 37 -9.66 -2.91 -43.16
N ASP A 38 -8.83 -2.48 -44.10
CA ASP A 38 -8.95 -1.17 -44.75
C ASP A 38 -10.08 -1.17 -45.78
N PHE A 39 -10.98 -0.18 -45.66
CA PHE A 39 -12.11 0.03 -46.56
C PHE A 39 -11.67 0.19 -48.02
N VAL A 40 -10.52 0.85 -48.24
CA VAL A 40 -9.97 1.12 -49.56
C VAL A 40 -9.45 -0.17 -50.21
N ALA A 41 -8.72 -0.99 -49.46
CA ALA A 41 -8.21 -2.28 -49.94
C ALA A 41 -9.32 -3.30 -50.26
N LEU A 42 -10.46 -3.22 -49.55
CA LEU A 42 -11.62 -4.08 -49.78
C LEU A 42 -12.43 -3.62 -51.00
N ALA A 43 -12.56 -2.30 -51.19
CA ALA A 43 -13.14 -1.71 -52.39
C ALA A 43 -12.28 -1.98 -53.64
N GLU A 44 -10.95 -1.90 -53.52
CA GLU A 44 -10.00 -2.25 -54.58
C GLU A 44 -10.12 -3.74 -54.96
N ARG A 45 -10.12 -4.67 -53.98
CA ARG A 45 -10.33 -6.10 -54.24
C ARG A 45 -11.68 -6.44 -54.88
N LEU A 46 -12.73 -5.71 -54.54
CA LEU A 46 -14.05 -5.85 -55.18
C LEU A 46 -14.08 -5.26 -56.59
N SER A 47 -13.30 -4.21 -56.85
CA SER A 47 -13.17 -3.61 -58.19
C SER A 47 -12.24 -4.39 -59.11
N GLU A 48 -11.27 -5.11 -58.55
CA GLU A 48 -10.29 -5.95 -59.28
C GLU A 48 -10.76 -7.40 -59.46
N SER A 49 -11.79 -7.85 -58.72
CA SER A 49 -12.38 -9.17 -58.94
C SER A 49 -13.17 -9.21 -60.24
N GLU A 50 -12.49 -9.59 -61.32
CA GLU A 50 -13.07 -10.00 -62.60
C GLU A 50 -14.04 -11.19 -62.36
N PRO A 51 -15.25 -11.23 -62.95
CA PRO A 51 -16.25 -12.22 -62.57
C PRO A 51 -16.13 -13.50 -63.41
N PRO A 52 -15.98 -14.70 -62.81
CA PRO A 52 -16.46 -15.92 -63.43
C PRO A 52 -17.80 -16.33 -62.78
N ALA A 53 -18.81 -16.56 -63.62
CA ALA A 53 -20.17 -17.01 -63.30
C ALA A 53 -21.13 -15.96 -62.66
N ALA A 54 -21.47 -14.93 -63.44
CA ALA A 54 -22.44 -13.89 -63.03
C ALA A 54 -23.92 -14.24 -63.28
N ALA A 55 -24.25 -15.21 -64.15
CA ALA A 55 -25.64 -15.47 -64.54
C ALA A 55 -26.50 -16.06 -63.40
N GLY A 56 -26.05 -17.15 -62.77
CA GLY A 56 -26.82 -17.77 -61.66
C GLY A 56 -26.85 -16.92 -60.39
N ARG A 57 -25.82 -16.10 -60.15
CA ARG A 57 -25.81 -15.15 -59.02
C ARG A 57 -26.77 -13.98 -59.24
N LEU A 58 -27.00 -13.57 -60.48
CA LEU A 58 -27.99 -12.53 -60.78
C LEU A 58 -29.40 -13.06 -60.51
N ASP A 59 -29.72 -14.29 -60.92
CA ASP A 59 -31.01 -14.92 -60.62
C ASP A 59 -31.22 -15.10 -59.10
N GLU A 60 -30.19 -15.56 -58.36
CA GLU A 60 -30.22 -15.64 -56.89
C GLU A 60 -30.34 -14.25 -56.22
N LEU A 61 -29.73 -13.22 -56.80
CA LEU A 61 -29.87 -11.84 -56.33
C LEU A 61 -31.27 -11.28 -56.62
N GLU A 62 -31.88 -11.64 -57.74
CA GLU A 62 -33.25 -11.25 -58.09
C GLU A 62 -34.26 -11.91 -57.14
N ASP A 63 -34.10 -13.20 -56.85
CA ASP A 63 -34.92 -13.94 -55.88
C ASP A 63 -34.77 -13.36 -54.47
N THR A 64 -33.54 -13.08 -54.02
CA THR A 64 -33.32 -12.46 -52.71
C THR A 64 -33.85 -11.03 -52.62
N VAL A 65 -33.76 -10.24 -53.69
CA VAL A 65 -34.38 -8.90 -53.74
C VAL A 65 -35.91 -9.00 -53.73
N PHE A 66 -36.48 -10.03 -54.38
CA PHE A 66 -37.91 -10.29 -54.35
C PHE A 66 -38.40 -10.69 -52.96
N ASP A 67 -37.68 -11.58 -52.28
CA ASP A 67 -37.95 -11.98 -50.90
C ASP A 67 -37.83 -10.79 -49.94
N LEU A 68 -36.76 -9.99 -50.05
CA LEU A 68 -36.59 -8.77 -49.24
C LEU A 68 -37.71 -7.75 -49.48
N ARG A 69 -38.20 -7.61 -50.72
CA ARG A 69 -39.35 -6.75 -51.03
C ARG A 69 -40.64 -7.26 -50.41
N ASN A 70 -40.85 -8.59 -50.41
CA ASN A 70 -42.01 -9.20 -49.78
C ASN A 70 -41.93 -9.09 -48.25
N GLU A 71 -40.76 -9.31 -47.64
CA GLU A 71 -40.54 -9.08 -46.22
C GLU A 71 -40.76 -7.61 -45.85
N LEU A 72 -40.30 -6.65 -46.65
CA LEU A 72 -40.56 -5.23 -46.43
C LEU A 72 -42.05 -4.90 -46.49
N ARG A 73 -42.79 -5.49 -47.44
CA ARG A 73 -44.26 -5.36 -47.50
C ARG A 73 -44.92 -5.97 -46.27
N HIS A 74 -44.48 -7.16 -45.85
CA HIS A 74 -44.98 -7.83 -44.66
C HIS A 74 -44.72 -7.00 -43.39
N LEU A 75 -43.49 -6.53 -43.18
CA LEU A 75 -43.10 -5.70 -42.04
C LEU A 75 -43.84 -4.37 -42.01
N ARG A 76 -44.12 -3.75 -43.17
CA ARG A 76 -44.94 -2.55 -43.25
C ARG A 76 -46.39 -2.83 -42.88
N ALA A 77 -46.97 -3.91 -43.40
CA ALA A 77 -48.33 -4.33 -43.06
C ALA A 77 -48.45 -4.70 -41.56
N GLU A 78 -47.44 -5.37 -41.01
CA GLU A 78 -47.36 -5.69 -39.58
C GLU A 78 -47.17 -4.45 -38.73
N ASN A 79 -46.35 -3.48 -39.14
CA ASN A 79 -46.20 -2.20 -38.44
C ASN A 79 -47.51 -1.40 -38.44
N GLU A 80 -48.22 -1.35 -39.57
CA GLU A 80 -49.54 -0.72 -39.65
C GLU A 80 -50.56 -1.46 -38.79
N ARG A 81 -50.54 -2.78 -38.79
CA ARG A 81 -51.40 -3.60 -37.93
C ARG A 81 -51.12 -3.32 -36.45
N LEU A 82 -49.85 -3.30 -36.04
CA LEU A 82 -49.44 -2.96 -34.67
C LEU A 82 -49.85 -1.54 -34.28
N ARG A 83 -49.80 -0.58 -35.21
CA ARG A 83 -50.30 0.79 -35.00
C ARG A 83 -51.83 0.86 -34.85
N ARG A 84 -52.57 -0.07 -35.44
CA ARG A 84 -54.04 -0.16 -35.32
C ARG A 84 -54.46 -0.94 -34.07
N GLU A 85 -53.73 -2.00 -33.73
CA GLU A 85 -53.99 -2.87 -32.57
C GLU A 85 -53.48 -2.25 -31.26
N THR A 86 -52.47 -1.38 -31.32
CA THR A 86 -52.02 -0.59 -30.17
C THR A 86 -52.85 0.69 -30.12
N PRO A 87 -53.80 0.84 -29.17
CA PRO A 87 -54.51 2.10 -29.01
C PRO A 87 -53.49 3.22 -28.78
N PRO A 88 -53.66 4.41 -29.38
CA PRO A 88 -52.77 5.52 -29.11
C PRO A 88 -52.77 5.75 -27.59
N PRO A 89 -51.60 5.74 -26.93
CA PRO A 89 -51.57 6.08 -25.52
C PRO A 89 -52.20 7.46 -25.35
N PRO A 90 -52.93 7.73 -24.24
CA PRO A 90 -53.44 9.07 -23.98
C PRO A 90 -52.25 10.04 -23.96
N ALA A 91 -52.08 10.78 -25.06
CA ALA A 91 -50.81 11.43 -25.42
C ALA A 91 -50.35 12.51 -24.42
N ALA A 92 -51.28 13.07 -23.65
CA ALA A 92 -50.98 14.06 -22.62
C ALA A 92 -50.58 13.43 -21.27
N ALA A 93 -51.07 12.23 -20.95
CA ALA A 93 -50.77 11.55 -19.69
C ALA A 93 -49.44 10.78 -19.74
N SER A 94 -49.05 10.24 -20.90
CA SER A 94 -47.81 9.46 -21.05
C SER A 94 -46.55 10.33 -21.09
N LEU A 95 -46.60 11.50 -21.74
CA LEU A 95 -45.48 12.45 -21.77
C LEU A 95 -45.25 13.12 -20.42
N ALA A 96 -46.32 13.46 -19.70
CA ALA A 96 -46.21 14.02 -18.35
C ALA A 96 -45.61 13.00 -17.36
N GLY A 97 -46.02 11.73 -17.43
CA GLY A 97 -45.42 10.65 -16.65
C GLY A 97 -43.94 10.44 -16.97
N ALA A 98 -43.58 10.36 -18.26
CA ALA A 98 -42.19 10.23 -18.68
C ALA A 98 -41.31 11.42 -18.23
N ALA A 99 -41.85 12.64 -18.24
CA ALA A 99 -41.16 13.83 -17.75
C ALA A 99 -40.96 13.79 -16.23
N GLN A 100 -41.95 13.30 -15.47
CA GLN A 100 -41.83 13.10 -14.03
C GLN A 100 -40.78 12.04 -13.69
N ASP A 101 -40.78 10.91 -14.41
CA ASP A 101 -39.78 9.85 -14.24
C ASP A 101 -38.37 10.37 -14.58
N ALA A 102 -38.22 11.12 -15.67
CA ALA A 102 -36.94 11.73 -16.03
C ALA A 102 -36.47 12.73 -14.96
N ALA A 103 -37.37 13.58 -14.44
CA ALA A 103 -37.04 14.49 -13.35
C ALA A 103 -36.63 13.74 -12.07
N HIS A 104 -37.31 12.63 -11.76
CA HIS A 104 -36.97 11.79 -10.62
C HIS A 104 -35.59 11.14 -10.79
N ILE A 105 -35.28 10.62 -11.98
CA ILE A 105 -33.96 10.05 -12.30
C ILE A 105 -32.86 11.11 -12.19
N ILE A 106 -33.09 12.32 -12.71
CA ILE A 106 -32.13 13.43 -12.61
C ILE A 106 -31.86 13.77 -11.14
N ARG A 107 -32.93 13.85 -10.33
CA ARG A 107 -32.81 14.10 -8.89
C ARG A 107 -32.02 12.99 -8.18
N LEU A 108 -32.36 11.73 -8.42
CA LEU A 108 -31.64 10.59 -7.82
C LEU A 108 -30.17 10.54 -8.25
N ARG A 109 -29.84 10.93 -9.49
CA ARG A 109 -28.46 11.06 -9.93
C ARG A 109 -27.72 12.17 -9.19
N ALA A 110 -28.35 13.33 -9.01
CA ALA A 110 -27.76 14.42 -8.22
C ALA A 110 -27.53 14.01 -6.75
N GLU A 111 -28.47 13.28 -6.14
CA GLU A 111 -28.35 12.74 -4.78
C GLU A 111 -27.22 11.68 -4.70
N LEU A 112 -27.10 10.81 -5.70
CA LEU A 112 -26.01 9.83 -5.80
C LEU A 112 -24.64 10.50 -5.91
N ASP A 113 -24.52 11.52 -6.75
CA ASP A 113 -23.26 12.25 -6.95
C ASP A 113 -22.88 13.04 -5.69
N ALA A 114 -23.85 13.67 -5.01
CA ALA A 114 -23.62 14.30 -3.72
C ALA A 114 -23.12 13.29 -2.65
N ALA A 115 -23.73 12.11 -2.58
CA ALA A 115 -23.31 11.06 -1.66
C ALA A 115 -21.90 10.52 -1.98
N ARG A 116 -21.53 10.45 -3.26
CA ARG A 116 -20.17 10.09 -3.68
C ARG A 116 -19.15 11.15 -3.26
N ASP A 117 -19.48 12.42 -3.41
CA ASP A 117 -18.63 13.53 -2.99
C ASP A 117 -18.47 13.58 -1.46
N ASP A 118 -19.54 13.30 -0.71
CA ASP A 118 -19.49 13.16 0.75
C ASP A 118 -18.59 11.99 1.17
N LEU A 119 -18.72 10.82 0.52
CA LEU A 119 -17.89 9.66 0.80
C LEU A 119 -16.41 9.94 0.48
N ALA A 120 -16.11 10.56 -0.65
CA ALA A 120 -14.75 10.92 -1.04
C ALA A 120 -14.11 11.89 -0.02
N ARG A 121 -14.87 12.88 0.46
CA ARG A 121 -14.43 13.79 1.53
C ARG A 121 -14.19 13.05 2.85
N ALA A 122 -15.11 12.19 3.26
CA ALA A 122 -14.95 11.41 4.50
C ALA A 122 -13.73 10.48 4.45
N MET A 123 -13.44 9.87 3.30
CA MET A 123 -12.24 9.06 3.11
C MET A 123 -10.95 9.90 3.17
N ALA A 124 -10.94 11.08 2.54
CA ALA A 124 -9.80 11.99 2.59
C ALA A 124 -9.53 12.49 4.02
N ASP A 125 -10.59 12.85 4.76
CA ASP A 125 -10.50 13.24 6.16
C ASP A 125 -9.99 12.10 7.05
N GLY A 126 -10.44 10.87 6.79
CA GLY A 126 -9.97 9.66 7.48
C GLY A 126 -8.46 9.48 7.30
N LEU A 127 -7.97 9.52 6.05
CA LEU A 127 -6.55 9.40 5.74
C LEU A 127 -5.71 10.52 6.38
N ALA A 128 -6.22 11.75 6.38
CA ALA A 128 -5.55 12.87 7.02
C ALA A 128 -5.43 12.69 8.54
N ARG A 129 -6.48 12.18 9.20
CA ARG A 129 -6.46 11.86 10.64
C ARG A 129 -5.49 10.73 10.96
N ASP A 130 -5.45 9.68 10.14
CA ASP A 130 -4.53 8.56 10.33
C ASP A 130 -3.08 9.01 10.19
N GLN A 131 -2.78 9.86 9.21
CA GLN A 131 -1.45 10.46 9.05
C GLN A 131 -1.05 11.34 10.24
N ALA A 132 -1.98 12.17 10.73
CA ALA A 132 -1.74 12.98 11.92
C ALA A 132 -1.45 12.09 13.14
N PHE A 133 -2.25 11.06 13.36
CA PHE A 133 -2.05 10.09 14.44
C PHE A 133 -0.71 9.36 14.33
N HIS A 134 -0.31 8.91 13.15
CA HIS A 134 1.00 8.30 12.93
C HIS A 134 2.15 9.27 13.22
N SER A 135 1.99 10.55 12.86
CA SER A 135 2.98 11.58 13.16
C SER A 135 3.11 11.82 14.68
N ASP A 136 1.99 11.83 15.41
CA ASP A 136 1.95 11.98 16.85
C ASP A 136 2.61 10.78 17.56
N LEU A 137 2.33 9.56 17.09
CA LEU A 137 2.96 8.34 17.60
C LEU A 137 4.48 8.35 17.37
N ALA A 138 4.95 8.81 16.21
CA ALA A 138 6.37 8.94 15.93
C ALA A 138 7.04 9.94 16.88
N GLN A 139 6.43 11.10 17.09
CA GLN A 139 6.91 12.09 18.05
C GLN A 139 6.95 11.55 19.48
N ALA A 140 5.91 10.82 19.90
CA ALA A 140 5.86 10.19 21.21
C ALA A 140 6.97 9.14 21.37
N ALA A 141 7.21 8.32 20.34
CA ALA A 141 8.30 7.33 20.36
C ALA A 141 9.68 8.00 20.47
N ASP A 142 9.90 9.10 19.75
CA ASP A 142 11.14 9.89 19.84
C ASP A 142 11.34 10.48 21.24
N MET A 143 10.28 11.01 21.85
CA MET A 143 10.33 11.52 23.23
C MET A 143 10.65 10.41 24.23
N VAL A 144 10.03 9.24 24.09
CA VAL A 144 10.34 8.06 24.92
C VAL A 144 11.79 7.64 24.76
N GLY A 145 12.33 7.65 23.53
CA GLY A 145 13.75 7.41 23.26
C GLY A 145 14.66 8.37 24.02
N ARG A 146 14.41 9.67 23.92
CA ARG A 146 15.18 10.71 24.64
C ARG A 146 15.10 10.56 26.15
N LEU A 147 13.91 10.30 26.70
CA LEU A 147 13.71 10.08 28.13
C LEU A 147 14.46 8.83 28.60
N THR A 148 14.45 7.76 27.80
CA THR A 148 15.20 6.53 28.10
C THR A 148 16.70 6.81 28.18
N GLU A 149 17.25 7.55 27.22
CA GLU A 149 18.67 7.97 27.26
C GLU A 149 18.98 8.83 28.49
N GLN A 150 18.10 9.77 28.85
CA GLN A 150 18.27 10.61 30.03
C GLN A 150 18.26 9.78 31.32
N VAL A 151 17.38 8.79 31.43
CA VAL A 151 17.33 7.86 32.58
C VAL A 151 18.61 7.06 32.68
N GLU A 152 19.13 6.52 31.58
CA GLU A 152 20.40 5.78 31.57
C GLU A 152 21.59 6.67 31.94
N GLN A 153 21.62 7.92 31.46
CA GLN A 153 22.63 8.89 31.88
C GLN A 153 22.54 9.20 33.37
N ALA A 154 21.34 9.39 33.92
CA ALA A 154 21.12 9.65 35.34
C ALA A 154 21.55 8.45 36.20
N ARG A 155 21.22 7.22 35.78
CA ARG A 155 21.69 5.98 36.42
C ARG A 155 23.22 5.88 36.41
N GLY A 156 23.85 6.20 35.28
CA GLY A 156 25.31 6.23 35.18
C GLY A 156 25.96 7.26 36.12
N ARG A 157 25.37 8.45 36.27
CA ARG A 157 25.84 9.46 37.24
C ARG A 157 25.64 8.99 38.68
N ALA A 158 24.48 8.42 39.00
CA ALA A 158 24.19 7.88 40.32
C ALA A 158 25.19 6.79 40.73
N ALA A 159 25.48 5.83 39.84
CA ALA A 159 26.45 4.78 40.09
C ALA A 159 27.87 5.32 40.33
N ARG A 160 28.29 6.37 39.62
CA ARG A 160 29.58 7.04 39.86
C ARG A 160 29.63 7.71 41.22
N LEU A 161 28.58 8.46 41.58
CA LEU A 161 28.47 9.12 42.88
C LEU A 161 28.44 8.10 44.03
N GLU A 162 27.76 6.96 43.86
CA GLU A 162 27.78 5.87 44.83
C GLU A 162 29.19 5.27 45.01
N ALA A 163 29.94 5.07 43.92
CA ALA A 163 31.31 4.58 43.98
C ALA A 163 32.25 5.57 44.67
N GLU A 164 32.12 6.87 44.40
CA GLU A 164 32.86 7.93 45.08
C GLU A 164 32.52 7.99 46.56
N ASN A 165 31.24 7.89 46.92
CA ASN A 165 30.81 7.89 48.33
C ASN A 165 31.39 6.68 49.09
N ARG A 166 31.38 5.48 48.49
CA ARG A 166 32.05 4.29 49.07
C ARG A 166 33.54 4.52 49.27
N ARG A 167 34.23 5.09 48.28
CA ARG A 167 35.66 5.43 48.38
C ARG A 167 35.92 6.42 49.51
N LEU A 168 35.15 7.50 49.58
CA LEU A 168 35.28 8.51 50.64
C LEU A 168 35.01 7.92 52.02
N SER A 169 34.02 7.04 52.14
CA SER A 169 33.73 6.32 53.39
C SER A 169 34.92 5.47 53.85
N LEU A 170 35.59 4.76 52.93
CA LEU A 170 36.81 4.00 53.26
C LEU A 170 37.96 4.90 53.69
N VAL A 171 38.18 6.02 53.00
CA VAL A 171 39.22 7.01 53.36
C VAL A 171 38.94 7.62 54.73
N ALA A 172 37.69 8.01 55.00
CA ALA A 172 37.28 8.55 56.29
C ALA A 172 37.49 7.52 57.41
N GLY A 173 37.19 6.25 57.16
CA GLY A 173 37.46 5.15 58.10
C GLY A 173 38.95 4.97 58.41
N ALA A 174 39.81 4.98 57.38
CA ALA A 174 41.25 4.87 57.54
C ALA A 174 41.84 6.05 58.33
N LEU A 175 41.46 7.28 57.98
CA LEU A 175 41.90 8.49 58.69
C LEU A 175 41.45 8.48 60.15
N LYS A 176 40.23 8.01 60.43
CA LYS A 176 39.76 7.86 61.81
C LYS A 176 40.63 6.87 62.58
N ALA A 177 40.94 5.72 61.99
CA ALA A 177 41.80 4.72 62.64
C ALA A 177 43.21 5.28 62.93
N GLU A 178 43.82 6.01 61.99
CA GLU A 178 45.11 6.67 62.21
C GLU A 178 45.04 7.75 63.31
N LEU A 179 43.94 8.49 63.40
CA LEU A 179 43.74 9.47 64.47
C LEU A 179 43.55 8.80 65.84
N ASP A 180 42.78 7.71 65.89
CA ASP A 180 42.56 6.94 67.10
C ASP A 180 43.88 6.30 67.59
N GLU A 181 44.72 5.79 66.68
CA GLU A 181 46.07 5.28 66.98
C GLU A 181 46.98 6.39 67.55
N ARG A 182 47.04 7.55 66.89
CA ARG A 182 47.81 8.70 67.40
C ARG A 182 47.29 9.23 68.74
N ALA A 183 46.00 9.15 68.99
CA ALA A 183 45.40 9.54 70.26
C ALA A 183 45.79 8.54 71.37
N ALA A 184 45.77 7.24 71.08
CA ALA A 184 46.21 6.19 71.99
C ALA A 184 47.70 6.35 72.34
N ASP A 185 48.57 6.60 71.36
CA ASP A 185 50.01 6.84 71.57
C ASP A 185 50.29 8.03 72.49
N ARG A 186 49.45 9.09 72.42
CA ARG A 186 49.57 10.27 73.30
C ARG A 186 49.16 9.99 74.73
N LEU A 187 48.16 9.13 74.95
CA LEU A 187 47.66 8.77 76.27
C LEU A 187 48.51 7.68 76.94
N HIS A 188 49.14 6.83 76.14
CA HIS A 188 50.05 5.79 76.58
C HIS A 188 51.36 5.85 75.77
N PRO A 189 52.26 6.80 76.07
CA PRO A 189 53.55 6.83 75.41
C PRO A 189 54.26 5.50 75.67
N LEU A 190 54.59 4.78 74.60
CA LEU A 190 55.39 3.56 74.69
C LEU A 190 56.63 3.85 75.54
N PRO A 191 57.03 2.94 76.46
CA PRO A 191 58.27 3.10 77.18
C PRO A 191 59.40 3.28 76.16
N SER A 192 60.23 4.33 76.36
CA SER A 192 61.40 4.60 75.52
C SER A 192 62.14 3.29 75.27
N PRO A 193 62.53 2.96 74.02
CA PRO A 193 63.13 1.68 73.73
C PRO A 193 64.40 1.55 74.58
N THR A 194 64.29 0.73 75.63
CA THR A 194 65.45 0.26 76.39
C THR A 194 66.36 -0.40 75.36
N GLN A 195 67.58 0.12 75.26
CA GLN A 195 68.62 -0.33 74.35
C GLN A 195 68.62 -1.86 74.27
N ARG A 196 68.29 -2.40 73.10
CA ARG A 196 68.44 -3.83 72.83
C ARG A 196 69.93 -4.17 72.89
N PRO A 197 70.36 -5.20 73.64
CA PRO A 197 71.70 -5.73 73.51
C PRO A 197 71.90 -6.32 72.10
N GLU A 198 73.01 -5.96 71.47
CA GLU A 198 73.44 -6.37 70.13
C GLU A 198 73.87 -7.85 70.07
N THR A 199 73.00 -8.82 70.37
CA THR A 199 73.34 -10.24 70.11
C THR A 199 72.07 -11.05 69.86
N ILE A 200 71.48 -10.92 68.68
CA ILE A 200 70.67 -12.01 68.12
C ILE A 200 71.24 -12.33 66.75
N VAL A 201 71.90 -13.48 66.70
CA VAL A 201 72.51 -14.12 65.55
C VAL A 201 71.48 -14.18 64.42
N ARG A 202 71.86 -13.61 63.28
CA ARG A 202 71.12 -13.61 62.02
C ARG A 202 71.21 -15.03 61.42
N PRO A 203 70.13 -15.81 61.32
CA PRO A 203 70.18 -17.06 60.58
C PRO A 203 70.23 -16.78 59.07
N GLU A 204 70.98 -17.60 58.36
CA GLU A 204 71.27 -17.49 56.92
C GLU A 204 70.01 -17.42 56.05
N PRO A 205 70.04 -16.69 54.92
CA PRO A 205 68.94 -16.64 53.99
C PRO A 205 68.82 -17.97 53.22
N MET A 206 67.83 -18.80 53.56
CA MET A 206 67.47 -19.94 52.73
C MET A 206 66.97 -19.46 51.36
N ALA A 207 67.54 -20.08 50.32
CA ALA A 207 67.23 -19.84 48.92
C ALA A 207 65.73 -19.97 48.64
N ARG A 208 65.19 -18.97 47.96
CA ARG A 208 63.79 -18.88 47.53
C ARG A 208 63.61 -19.78 46.29
N PRO A 209 62.68 -20.76 46.27
CA PRO A 209 62.39 -21.50 45.05
C PRO A 209 61.70 -20.58 44.03
N GLU A 210 62.08 -20.72 42.76
CA GLU A 210 61.52 -19.96 41.64
C GLU A 210 60.00 -20.16 41.51
N PRO A 211 59.23 -19.10 41.13
CA PRO A 211 57.81 -19.25 40.84
C PRO A 211 57.60 -19.87 39.46
N SER A 212 56.89 -21.00 39.43
CA SER A 212 56.38 -21.63 38.20
C SER A 212 55.53 -20.64 37.35
N PRO A 213 55.56 -20.76 36.01
CA PRO A 213 54.86 -19.84 35.12
C PRO A 213 53.33 -19.95 35.28
N ARG A 214 52.68 -18.79 35.41
CA ARG A 214 51.22 -18.66 35.51
C ARG A 214 50.54 -19.11 34.20
N ARG A 215 49.51 -19.94 34.36
CA ARG A 215 48.56 -20.30 33.31
C ARG A 215 47.75 -19.07 32.89
N PRO A 216 47.56 -18.77 31.59
CA PRO A 216 46.67 -17.69 31.17
C PRO A 216 45.20 -18.07 31.41
N PRO A 217 44.32 -17.11 31.74
CA PRO A 217 42.88 -17.36 31.82
C PRO A 217 42.29 -17.62 30.42
N PRO A 218 41.28 -18.49 30.26
CA PRO A 218 40.60 -18.66 28.99
C PRO A 218 39.81 -17.39 28.62
N ALA A 219 39.87 -17.07 27.33
CA ALA A 219 39.27 -15.91 26.71
C ALA A 219 37.75 -15.84 26.91
N ALA A 220 37.25 -14.62 27.12
CA ALA A 220 35.84 -14.29 27.11
C ALA A 220 35.22 -14.67 25.75
N ALA A 221 34.32 -15.64 25.75
CA ALA A 221 33.43 -15.90 24.64
C ALA A 221 32.42 -14.75 24.54
N ARG A 222 32.71 -13.78 23.67
CA ARG A 222 31.70 -12.92 23.06
C ARG A 222 30.84 -13.79 22.12
N ARG A 223 29.60 -14.05 22.52
CA ARG A 223 28.52 -14.53 21.63
C ARG A 223 27.22 -14.19 22.35
N GLY A 224 26.24 -13.49 21.83
CA GLY A 224 25.97 -12.89 20.53
C GLY A 224 24.53 -12.39 20.67
N LYS A 225 24.25 -11.18 20.22
CA LYS A 225 22.89 -10.63 20.12
C LYS A 225 21.99 -11.63 19.40
N ALA A 226 20.86 -11.97 20.01
CA ALA A 226 19.74 -12.59 19.33
C ALA A 226 18.46 -11.91 19.79
N ALA A 227 17.90 -11.09 18.91
CA ALA A 227 16.50 -10.71 18.87
C ALA A 227 16.18 -10.37 17.40
N PRO A 228 14.92 -10.46 16.94
CA PRO A 228 13.80 -11.24 17.45
C PRO A 228 13.24 -12.18 16.36
N ALA A 229 12.70 -13.33 16.74
CA ALA A 229 11.81 -14.09 15.85
C ALA A 229 10.38 -13.57 16.08
N GLY A 230 9.82 -12.93 15.05
CA GLY A 230 8.39 -12.70 14.96
C GLY A 230 7.62 -14.00 14.71
N GLN A 231 6.30 -13.86 14.53
CA GLN A 231 5.26 -14.89 14.43
C GLN A 231 4.74 -15.24 15.83
N TYR A 232 3.48 -14.97 16.19
CA TYR A 232 2.26 -15.29 15.47
C TYR A 232 1.17 -14.23 15.69
N ALA A 233 0.56 -13.79 14.60
CA ALA A 233 -0.86 -13.46 14.57
C ALA A 233 -1.65 -14.70 15.00
N LEU A 234 -2.76 -14.54 15.73
CA LEU A 234 -4.00 -15.33 15.61
C LEU A 234 -5.04 -14.85 16.65
N PHE A 235 -6.21 -14.49 16.11
CA PHE A 235 -7.53 -14.24 16.72
C PHE A 235 -7.76 -12.93 17.48
#